data_AF-H1VJ93-F1
#
_entry.id   AF-H1VJ93-F1
#
_cell.length_a   1.000
_cell.length_b   1.000
_cell.length_c   1.000
_cell.angle_alpha   90.00
_cell.angle_beta   90.00
_cell.angle_gamma   90.00
#
_symmetry.space_group_name_H-M   'P 1'
#
loop_
_entity.id
_entity.type
_entity.pdbx_description
1 polymer ?
#
loop_
_entity_poly.entity_id
_entity_poly.type
_entity_poly.pdbx_seq_one_letter_code
_entity_poly.pdbx_strand_id
1 'polypeptide(L)'
;MWTENATKNTDLYRHIFHADPDDHIKTFDDYDRYLPPKGVKAGHIFDQFMPAADARKKIDQIKGHLVWFPLDFLRDAEMAEKGLQVNQITESIYT
;
A
#
# COMPACT_ATOMS: atom_id res chain seq x y z
N MET A 1 -0.85 21.81 -8.13
CA MET A 1 0.38 21.79 -7.29
C MET A 1 0.36 20.75 -6.17
N TRP A 2 -0.59 20.75 -5.21
CA TRP A 2 -0.64 19.75 -4.11
C TRP A 2 -1.12 18.38 -4.57
N THR A 3 -2.30 18.33 -5.19
CA THR A 3 -2.95 17.08 -5.62
C THR A 3 -2.17 16.36 -6.73
N GLU A 4 -1.59 17.08 -7.67
CA GLU A 4 -0.74 16.51 -8.73
C GLU A 4 0.49 15.80 -8.15
N ASN A 5 1.14 16.39 -7.14
CA ASN A 5 2.26 15.75 -6.45
C ASN A 5 1.80 14.51 -5.68
N ALA A 6 0.65 14.59 -4.98
CA ALA A 6 0.06 13.45 -4.30
C ALA A 6 -0.20 12.29 -5.28
N THR A 7 -0.84 12.56 -6.42
CA THR A 7 -1.11 11.57 -7.46
C THR A 7 0.19 10.94 -7.97
N LYS A 8 1.14 11.78 -8.40
CA LYS A 8 2.39 11.31 -8.98
C LYS A 8 3.21 10.47 -8.00
N ASN A 9 3.32 10.91 -6.75
CA ASN A 9 4.06 10.17 -5.73
C ASN A 9 3.37 8.84 -5.41
N THR A 10 2.04 8.83 -5.26
CA THR A 10 1.26 7.61 -4.99
C THR A 10 1.50 6.56 -6.09
N ASP A 11 1.40 6.97 -7.36
CA ASP A 11 1.59 6.06 -8.50
C ASP A 11 3.04 5.53 -8.58
N LEU A 12 4.03 6.38 -8.29
CA LEU A 12 5.44 5.97 -8.28
C LEU A 12 5.73 4.99 -7.13
N TYR A 13 5.22 5.26 -5.91
CA TYR A 13 5.40 4.35 -4.78
C TYR A 13 4.76 2.99 -5.05
N ARG A 14 3.53 2.97 -5.57
CA ARG A 14 2.85 1.75 -6.00
C ARG A 14 3.70 0.97 -7.02
N HIS A 15 4.15 1.62 -8.09
CA HIS A 15 4.87 0.93 -9.16
C HIS A 15 6.25 0.40 -8.71
N ILE A 16 7.02 1.20 -7.97
CA ILE A 16 8.42 0.86 -7.66
C ILE A 16 8.47 -0.18 -6.53
N PHE A 17 7.64 -0.01 -5.51
CA PHE A 17 7.77 -0.74 -4.25
C PHE A 17 6.62 -1.71 -4.00
N HIS A 18 5.56 -1.69 -4.82
CA HIS A 18 4.28 -2.34 -4.48
C HIS A 18 3.85 -1.96 -3.06
N ALA A 19 3.85 -0.65 -2.78
CA ALA A 19 3.49 -0.15 -1.46
C ALA A 19 2.03 -0.48 -1.14
N ASP A 20 1.80 -0.90 0.10
CA ASP A 20 0.50 -1.05 0.75
C ASP A 20 0.40 -0.03 1.91
N PRO A 21 -0.80 0.46 2.27
CA PRO A 21 -2.12 0.20 1.67
C PRO A 21 -2.32 0.82 0.28
N ASP A 22 -3.26 0.28 -0.52
CA ASP A 22 -3.55 0.76 -1.89
C ASP A 22 -5.01 0.55 -2.34
N ASP A 23 -5.60 1.52 -3.05
CA ASP A 23 -7.00 1.47 -3.52
C ASP A 23 -7.29 0.37 -4.56
N HIS A 24 -6.26 -0.24 -5.16
CA HIS A 24 -6.42 -1.37 -6.08
C HIS A 24 -6.53 -2.72 -5.36
N ILE A 25 -6.39 -2.75 -4.03
CA ILE A 25 -6.43 -3.95 -3.19
C ILE A 25 -7.69 -3.90 -2.34
N LYS A 26 -8.74 -4.60 -2.75
CA LYS A 26 -10.08 -4.47 -2.14
C LYS A 26 -10.43 -5.58 -1.17
N THR A 27 -9.78 -6.74 -1.31
CA THR A 27 -10.00 -7.93 -0.49
C THR A 27 -8.68 -8.49 0.04
N PHE A 28 -8.73 -9.38 1.05
CA PHE A 28 -7.54 -10.08 1.52
C PHE A 28 -6.93 -11.00 0.45
N ASP A 29 -7.74 -11.57 -0.45
CA ASP A 29 -7.27 -12.36 -1.59
C ASP A 29 -6.49 -11.51 -2.60
N ASP A 30 -6.95 -10.28 -2.86
CA ASP A 30 -6.19 -9.33 -3.67
C ASP A 30 -4.86 -8.98 -2.98
N TYR A 31 -4.90 -8.81 -1.66
CA TYR A 31 -3.74 -8.44 -0.89
C TYR A 31 -2.68 -9.54 -0.91
N ASP A 32 -3.06 -10.81 -0.69
CA ASP A 32 -2.15 -11.96 -0.76
C ASP A 32 -1.45 -12.06 -2.13
N ARG A 33 -2.18 -11.76 -3.22
CA ARG A 33 -1.62 -11.73 -4.59
C ARG A 33 -0.71 -10.52 -4.84
N TYR A 34 -0.93 -9.42 -4.14
CA TYR A 34 -0.17 -8.19 -4.29
C TYR A 34 1.17 -8.24 -3.52
N LEU A 35 1.23 -9.00 -2.42
CA LEU A 35 2.42 -9.14 -1.59
C LEU A 35 3.63 -9.62 -2.40
N PRO A 36 4.84 -9.16 -2.03
CA PRO A 36 6.07 -9.60 -2.68
C PRO A 36 6.24 -11.12 -2.57
N PRO A 37 6.80 -11.79 -3.60
CA PRO A 37 7.14 -13.20 -3.53
C PRO A 37 8.03 -13.51 -2.33
N LYS A 38 7.92 -14.72 -1.79
CA LYS A 38 8.74 -15.18 -0.67
C LYS A 38 10.22 -14.95 -0.95
N GLY A 39 10.89 -14.21 -0.06
CA GLY A 39 12.32 -13.87 -0.18
C GLY A 39 12.57 -12.41 -0.59
N VAL A 40 11.56 -11.71 -1.13
CA VAL A 40 11.63 -10.26 -1.35
C VAL A 40 11.07 -9.56 -0.11
N LYS A 41 11.85 -8.62 0.45
CA LYS A 41 11.42 -7.83 1.61
C LYS A 41 10.42 -6.76 1.16
N ALA A 42 9.34 -6.59 1.91
CA ALA A 42 8.43 -5.47 1.74
C ALA A 42 9.18 -4.11 1.80
N GLY A 43 8.67 -3.13 1.07
CA GLY A 43 9.26 -1.78 0.97
C GLY A 43 10.58 -1.69 0.17
N HIS A 44 11.05 -2.79 -0.43
CA HIS A 44 12.16 -2.77 -1.40
C HIS A 44 11.62 -2.66 -2.82
N ILE A 45 12.50 -2.41 -3.79
CA ILE A 45 12.11 -2.42 -5.21
C ILE A 45 11.49 -3.80 -5.52
N PHE A 46 10.26 -3.80 -6.00
CA PHE A 46 9.48 -5.01 -6.21
C PHE A 46 10.04 -5.83 -7.38
N ASP A 47 10.25 -5.18 -8.52
CA ASP A 47 10.83 -5.81 -9.71
C ASP A 47 12.35 -5.95 -9.58
N GLN A 48 12.80 -7.17 -9.24
CA GLN A 48 14.21 -7.52 -9.06
C GLN A 48 15.02 -7.49 -10.37
N PHE A 49 14.34 -7.46 -11.53
CA PHE A 49 14.99 -7.38 -12.84
C PHE A 49 15.12 -5.93 -13.32
N MET A 50 14.52 -4.96 -12.62
CA MET A 50 14.64 -3.55 -12.95
C MET A 50 16.10 -3.08 -12.78
N PRO A 51 16.73 -2.50 -13.82
CA PRO A 51 18.05 -1.93 -13.68
C PRO A 51 18.08 -0.82 -12.63
N ALA A 52 19.14 -0.77 -11.81
CA ALA A 52 19.27 0.23 -10.75
C ALA A 52 19.19 1.68 -11.25
N ALA A 53 19.67 1.94 -12.48
CA ALA A 53 19.58 3.25 -13.12
C ALA A 53 18.13 3.66 -13.39
N ASP A 54 17.29 2.72 -13.84
CA ASP A 54 15.87 2.97 -14.12
C ASP A 54 15.09 3.16 -12.83
N ALA A 55 15.37 2.36 -11.80
CA ALA A 55 14.79 2.54 -10.48
C ALA A 55 15.12 3.93 -9.92
N ARG A 56 16.40 4.35 -9.98
CA ARG A 56 16.82 5.68 -9.56
C ARG A 56 16.13 6.79 -10.34
N LYS A 57 16.02 6.66 -11.66
CA LYS A 57 15.30 7.62 -12.52
C LYS A 57 13.82 7.74 -12.16
N LYS A 58 13.16 6.65 -11.75
CA LYS A 58 11.78 6.70 -11.25
C LYS A 58 11.70 7.37 -9.88
N ILE A 59 12.59 7.01 -8.95
CA ILE A 59 12.65 7.57 -7.59
C ILE A 59 12.93 9.09 -7.63
N ASP A 60 13.81 9.56 -8.51
CA ASP A 60 14.16 10.99 -8.64
C ASP A 60 12.96 11.89 -9.02
N GLN A 61 11.88 11.29 -9.56
CA GLN A 61 10.64 11.98 -9.91
C GLN A 61 9.74 12.24 -8.69
N ILE A 62 9.94 11.54 -7.57
CA ILE A 62 9.22 11.74 -6.32
C ILE A 62 9.66 13.07 -5.71
N LYS A 63 8.71 13.92 -5.33
CA LYS A 63 8.98 15.22 -4.70
C LYS A 63 8.22 15.36 -3.39
N GLY A 64 8.96 15.56 -2.30
CA GLY A 64 8.40 15.53 -0.95
C GLY A 64 7.89 14.14 -0.56
N HIS A 65 6.97 14.09 0.40
CA HIS A 65 6.42 12.84 0.95
C HIS A 65 4.90 12.77 0.88
N LEU A 66 4.26 13.73 0.20
CA LEU A 66 2.83 13.76 0.05
C LEU A 66 2.36 12.63 -0.86
N VAL A 67 1.39 11.85 -0.38
CA VAL A 67 0.69 10.79 -1.11
C VAL A 67 -0.80 10.89 -0.82
N TRP A 68 -1.63 10.25 -1.65
CA TRP A 68 -3.04 10.04 -1.32
C TRP A 68 -3.15 9.01 -0.21
N PHE A 69 -4.06 9.26 0.74
CA PHE A 69 -4.46 8.23 1.68
C PHE A 69 -5.46 7.30 0.97
N PRO A 70 -5.19 5.99 0.86
CA PRO A 70 -6.08 5.06 0.18
C PRO A 70 -7.31 4.79 1.02
N LEU A 71 -8.49 5.11 0.49
CA LEU A 71 -9.78 4.96 1.16
C LEU A 71 -10.51 3.67 0.75
N ASP A 72 -10.08 3.06 -0.34
CA ASP A 72 -10.67 1.83 -0.90
C ASP A 72 -9.90 0.56 -0.51
N PHE A 73 -8.77 0.70 0.19
CA PHE A 73 -7.98 -0.43 0.67
C PHE A 73 -8.80 -1.33 1.59
N LEU A 74 -8.89 -2.62 1.25
CA LEU A 74 -9.65 -3.65 1.97
C LEU A 74 -11.12 -3.30 2.23
N ARG A 75 -11.71 -2.38 1.45
CA ARG A 75 -13.09 -1.93 1.67
C ARG A 75 -14.13 -3.05 1.52
N ASP A 76 -13.81 -4.09 0.75
CA ASP A 76 -14.68 -5.24 0.50
C ASP A 76 -14.35 -6.42 1.44
N ALA A 77 -13.47 -6.21 2.43
CA ALA A 77 -13.11 -7.18 3.45
C ALA A 77 -13.77 -6.86 4.81
N GLU A 78 -14.13 -7.91 5.55
CA GLU A 78 -14.58 -7.76 6.94
C GLU A 78 -13.36 -7.54 7.86
N MET A 79 -13.01 -6.27 8.10
CA MET A 79 -11.84 -5.88 8.90
C MET A 79 -12.00 -6.15 10.40
N ALA A 80 -13.23 -6.26 10.88
CA ALA A 80 -13.55 -6.53 12.27
C ALA A 80 -14.22 -7.90 12.37
N GLU A 81 -13.44 -8.96 12.57
CA GLU A 81 -13.99 -10.28 12.88
C GLU A 81 -14.70 -10.22 14.25
N LYS A 82 -16.03 -10.15 14.22
CA LYS A 82 -16.85 -10.16 15.44
C LYS A 82 -16.68 -11.51 16.13
N GLY A 83 -16.20 -11.50 17.36
CA GLY A 83 -15.83 -12.73 18.06
C GLY A 83 -15.33 -12.47 19.48
N LEU A 84 -14.55 -13.41 20.03
CA LEU A 84 -14.04 -13.29 21.40
C LEU A 84 -13.15 -12.04 21.57
N GLN A 85 -12.43 -11.64 20.52
CA GLN A 85 -11.45 -10.54 20.54
C GLN A 85 -12.08 -9.16 20.30
N VAL A 86 -13.05 -9.06 19.38
CA VAL A 86 -13.81 -7.82 19.11
C VAL A 86 -15.26 -8.03 19.53
N ASN A 87 -15.61 -7.51 20.71
CA ASN A 87 -16.95 -7.55 21.29
C ASN A 87 -17.33 -6.16 21.85
N GLN A 88 -18.58 -6.02 22.30
CA GLN A 88 -19.12 -4.73 22.77
C GLN A 88 -18.30 -4.07 23.89
N ILE A 89 -17.51 -4.82 24.66
CA ILE A 89 -16.65 -4.29 25.71
C ILE A 89 -15.30 -3.86 25.11
N THR A 90 -14.68 -4.71 24.29
CA THR A 90 -13.35 -4.44 23.71
C THR A 90 -13.38 -3.45 22.55
N GLU A 91 -14.54 -3.19 21.94
CA GLU A 91 -14.73 -2.18 20.90
C GLU A 91 -14.28 -0.78 21.36
N SER A 92 -14.51 -0.45 22.64
CA SER A 92 -14.10 0.82 23.26
C SER A 92 -12.58 1.07 23.30
N ILE A 93 -11.75 0.04 23.11
CA ILE A 93 -10.29 0.19 23.04
C ILE A 93 -9.86 0.84 21.72
N TYR A 94 -10.71 0.76 20.69
CA TYR A 94 -10.41 1.15 19.32
C TYR A 94 -11.11 2.45 18.87
N THR A 95 -11.83 3.12 19.78
CA THR A 95 -12.57 4.38 19.54
C THR A 95 -12.15 5.44 20.54
#